data_AF-A0A935IVP0-F1
#
_entry.id   AF-A0A935IVP0-F1
#
_cell.length_a   1.000
_cell.length_b   1.000
_cell.length_c   1.000
_cell.angle_alpha   90.00
_cell.angle_beta   90.00
_cell.angle_gamma   90.00
#
_symmetry.space_group_name_H-M   'P 1'
#
loop_
_entity.id
_entity.type
_entity.pdbx_description
1 polymer ?
#
loop_
_entity_poly.entity_id
_entity_poly.type
_entity_poly.pdbx_seq_one_letter_code
_entity_poly.pdbx_strand_id
1 'polypeptide(L)'
;MNMKAKFNKYWLIPIALLLAIGVYYLPPVHSRLAWRVDAVRVQIIYFFNPPDEVVFEPSGETPLTVETALATARAEYMLTLTPQFTPTVTPTTGPTARPTITSTPLPAAVNLEGVVYVDQHERWNYCGPANITMALNFWSWKGNRDDVAKIVKPGSGDTKVNFIDRSKDDKNVMPYELVDFVNENTEYRALMRHGGDENLVKRLIAAGFPVVVEKGYYEHDTTGKISWLGHYLFTTGYDDARGGFIVQDAYTKPGKNLLSDYATYLEGWRAFNYQFMVVYPPEREAEVLALLGPWVDENWAAQHALELAEKDIQSLNDNNMFFAWFNKGTSHVLLKQYVDAATAYDQAFSTYAKWDEKEQERPYRIMWYQTGPYFAYYYSARYADVISLADTTLFDPANKKGRTLEESLLWRGRAYYMAGNTQAAIDDYRAALRIHVNWGPAVQALQDLGLQP
;
A
#
# COMPACT_ATOMS: atom_id res chain seq x y z
N MET A 1 48.98 -6.74 58.06
CA MET A 1 47.72 -6.00 58.29
C MET A 1 46.94 -6.00 56.97
N ASN A 2 45.80 -6.69 56.92
CA ASN A 2 45.00 -6.93 55.71
C ASN A 2 44.40 -5.61 55.17
N MET A 3 44.85 -5.15 54.00
CA MET A 3 44.13 -4.15 53.22
C MET A 3 42.91 -4.81 52.56
N LYS A 4 41.79 -4.88 53.27
CA LYS A 4 40.49 -5.07 52.62
C LYS A 4 40.16 -3.77 51.89
N ALA A 5 40.43 -3.72 50.58
CA ALA A 5 39.92 -2.65 49.73
C ALA A 5 38.40 -2.60 49.89
N LYS A 6 37.87 -1.54 50.50
CA LYS A 6 36.42 -1.35 50.67
C LYS A 6 35.84 -1.09 49.28
N PHE A 7 35.11 -2.07 48.76
CA PHE A 7 34.40 -1.94 47.50
C PHE A 7 33.44 -0.75 47.58
N ASN A 8 33.63 0.23 46.70
CA ASN A 8 32.83 1.44 46.74
C ASN A 8 31.43 1.14 46.20
N LYS A 9 30.43 1.28 47.08
CA LYS A 9 29.00 1.02 46.78
C LYS A 9 28.46 1.80 45.56
N TYR A 10 29.10 2.91 45.18
CA TYR A 10 28.75 3.65 43.95
C TYR A 10 29.00 2.85 42.66
N TRP A 11 29.86 1.82 42.68
CA TRP A 11 30.07 0.91 41.53
C TRP A 11 28.97 -0.13 41.35
N LEU A 12 28.10 -0.35 42.36
CA LEU A 12 27.04 -1.36 42.25
C LEU A 12 26.04 -1.04 41.14
N ILE A 13 25.71 0.23 40.94
CA ILE A 13 24.76 0.65 39.89
C ILE A 13 25.35 0.46 38.49
N PRO A 14 26.56 0.98 38.14
CA PRO A 14 27.18 0.70 36.85
C PRO A 14 27.39 -0.79 36.58
N ILE A 15 27.78 -1.57 37.59
CA ILE A 15 27.99 -3.01 37.44
C ILE A 15 26.66 -3.74 37.21
N ALA A 16 25.61 -3.39 37.94
CA ALA A 16 24.27 -3.94 37.70
C ALA A 16 23.75 -3.61 36.30
N LEU A 17 23.98 -2.38 35.81
CA LEU A 17 23.63 -1.98 34.45
C LEU A 17 24.42 -2.76 33.40
N LEU A 18 25.74 -2.92 33.58
CA LEU A 18 26.58 -3.72 32.70
C LEU A 18 26.15 -5.20 32.67
N LEU A 19 25.82 -5.77 33.83
CA LEU A 19 25.28 -7.13 33.94
C LEU A 19 23.92 -7.24 33.25
N ALA A 20 23.03 -6.27 33.41
CA ALA A 20 21.74 -6.26 32.73
C ALA A 20 21.89 -6.18 31.21
N ILE A 21 22.83 -5.35 30.71
CA ILE A 21 23.20 -5.29 29.29
C ILE A 21 23.77 -6.63 28.83
N GLY A 22 24.68 -7.24 29.60
CA GLY A 22 25.24 -8.55 29.28
C GLY A 22 24.18 -9.66 29.20
N VAL A 23 23.23 -9.67 30.16
CA VAL A 23 22.09 -10.61 30.17
C VAL A 23 21.16 -10.35 28.98
N TYR A 24 20.92 -9.09 28.61
CA TYR A 24 20.09 -8.75 27.45
C TYR A 24 20.64 -9.33 26.15
N TYR A 25 21.96 -9.30 25.95
CA TYR A 25 22.60 -9.85 24.75
C TYR A 25 22.71 -11.38 24.73
N LEU A 26 22.27 -12.08 25.78
CA LEU A 26 22.13 -13.54 25.71
C LEU A 26 21.03 -13.89 24.69
N PRO A 27 21.26 -14.79 23.72
CA PRO A 27 20.30 -15.11 22.67
C PRO A 27 18.84 -15.36 23.11
N PRO A 28 18.56 -16.14 24.17
CA PRO A 28 17.17 -16.39 24.59
C PRO A 28 16.49 -15.19 25.25
N VAL A 29 17.26 -14.23 25.77
CA VAL A 29 16.73 -12.99 26.37
C VAL A 29 16.52 -11.96 25.27
N HIS A 30 17.52 -11.77 24.41
CA HIS A 30 17.46 -10.85 23.29
C HIS A 30 16.27 -11.15 22.38
N SER A 31 16.07 -12.40 21.96
CA SER A 31 14.97 -12.77 21.06
C SER A 31 13.58 -12.46 21.64
N ARG A 32 13.42 -12.52 22.98
CA ARG A 32 12.14 -12.26 23.66
C ARG A 32 11.90 -10.79 23.98
N LEU A 33 12.97 -10.01 24.21
CA LEU A 33 12.88 -8.62 24.65
C LEU A 33 13.22 -7.60 23.57
N ALA A 34 13.89 -7.99 22.48
CA ALA A 34 14.34 -7.05 21.45
C ALA A 34 13.20 -6.21 20.86
N TRP A 35 12.02 -6.81 20.65
CA TRP A 35 10.85 -6.06 20.15
C TRP A 35 10.33 -5.03 21.16
N ARG A 36 10.41 -5.30 22.47
CA ARG A 36 10.00 -4.35 23.53
C ARG A 36 11.00 -3.20 23.64
N VAL A 37 12.29 -3.52 23.59
CA VAL A 37 13.37 -2.52 23.59
C VAL A 37 13.25 -1.62 22.36
N ASP A 38 12.94 -2.21 21.20
CA ASP A 38 12.71 -1.44 19.98
C ASP A 38 11.48 -0.55 20.08
N ALA A 39 10.37 -1.05 20.61
CA ALA A 39 9.17 -0.25 20.84
C ALA A 39 9.47 0.96 21.74
N VAL A 40 10.16 0.76 22.86
CA VAL A 40 10.56 1.87 23.76
C VAL A 40 11.51 2.84 23.08
N ARG A 41 12.45 2.36 22.25
CA ARG A 41 13.31 3.23 21.44
C ARG A 41 12.49 4.10 20.50
N VAL A 42 11.55 3.51 19.75
CA VAL A 42 10.67 4.23 18.83
C VAL A 42 9.83 5.26 19.59
N GLN A 43 9.27 4.88 20.74
CA GLN A 43 8.54 5.79 21.63
C GLN A 43 9.35 7.03 22.01
N ILE A 44 10.58 6.84 22.47
CA ILE A 44 11.44 7.95 22.88
C ILE A 44 11.76 8.85 21.68
N ILE A 45 12.05 8.28 20.52
CA ILE A 45 12.41 9.07 19.33
C ILE A 45 11.21 9.86 18.82
N TYR A 46 10.04 9.23 18.66
CA TYR A 46 8.82 9.89 18.19
C TYR A 46 8.26 10.89 19.21
N PHE A 47 8.56 10.74 20.50
CA PHE A 47 8.26 11.77 21.48
C PHE A 47 9.02 13.07 21.20
N PHE A 48 10.28 13.01 20.76
CA PHE A 48 11.08 14.21 20.45
C PHE A 48 10.98 14.66 18.99
N ASN A 49 10.64 13.75 18.07
CA ASN A 49 10.56 13.99 16.63
C ASN A 49 9.33 13.25 16.07
N PRO A 50 8.11 13.76 16.32
CA PRO A 50 6.88 13.14 15.87
C PRO A 50 6.77 13.19 14.33
N PRO A 51 6.55 12.05 13.65
CA PRO A 51 6.54 11.99 12.20
C PRO A 51 5.33 12.70 11.57
N ASP A 52 4.25 12.89 12.32
CA ASP A 52 3.02 13.58 11.92
C ASP A 52 3.15 15.13 11.86
N GLU A 53 4.24 15.68 12.39
CA GLU A 53 4.60 17.11 12.26
C GLU A 53 5.32 17.43 10.93
N VAL A 54 5.85 16.42 10.23
CA VAL A 54 6.50 16.65 8.93
C VAL A 54 5.42 16.71 7.85
N VAL A 55 5.20 17.92 7.31
CA VAL A 55 4.20 18.17 6.29
C VAL A 55 4.88 18.41 4.95
N PHE A 56 4.42 17.71 3.91
CA PHE A 56 4.72 18.05 2.53
C PHE A 56 3.79 19.20 2.10
N GLU A 57 4.39 20.31 1.68
CA GLU A 57 3.67 21.40 1.02
C GLU A 57 4.07 21.45 -0.46
N PRO A 58 3.14 21.21 -1.38
CA PRO A 58 3.44 21.28 -2.80
C PRO A 58 3.81 22.71 -3.20
N SER A 59 4.81 22.86 -4.07
CA SER A 59 5.34 24.15 -4.52
C SER A 59 4.33 25.04 -5.27
N GLY A 60 3.17 24.49 -5.66
CA GLY A 60 2.08 25.24 -6.30
C GLY A 60 2.38 25.66 -7.74
N GLU A 61 3.38 25.06 -8.38
CA GLU A 61 3.69 25.36 -9.78
C GLU A 61 2.56 24.89 -10.71
N THR A 62 2.06 25.84 -11.52
CA THR A 62 1.12 25.60 -12.62
C THR A 62 1.85 24.89 -13.77
N PRO A 63 1.16 24.13 -14.64
CA PRO A 63 1.81 23.27 -15.62
C PRO A 63 2.75 24.03 -16.56
N LEU A 64 3.91 23.41 -16.81
CA LEU A 64 5.08 23.96 -17.47
C LEU A 64 4.86 24.38 -18.94
N THR A 65 5.78 25.23 -19.41
CA THR A 65 5.96 25.67 -20.80
C THR A 65 6.01 24.51 -21.81
N VAL A 66 5.69 24.82 -23.07
CA VAL A 66 5.68 23.87 -24.22
C VAL A 66 6.93 23.00 -24.31
N GLU A 67 8.08 23.53 -23.90
CA GLU A 67 9.38 22.84 -23.94
C GLU A 67 9.47 21.68 -22.94
N THR A 68 8.85 21.81 -21.78
CA THR A 68 8.84 20.76 -20.76
C THR A 68 7.81 19.68 -21.07
N ALA A 69 6.65 20.05 -21.63
CA ALA A 69 5.70 19.10 -22.18
C ALA A 69 6.32 18.24 -23.30
N LEU A 70 7.21 18.83 -24.12
CA LEU A 70 7.96 18.11 -25.15
C LEU A 70 9.00 17.15 -24.55
N ALA A 71 9.61 17.50 -23.42
CA ALA A 71 10.54 16.63 -22.69
C ALA A 71 9.80 15.43 -22.05
N THR A 72 8.63 15.64 -21.45
CA THR A 72 7.79 14.56 -20.91
C THR A 72 7.28 13.64 -22.01
N ALA A 73 6.78 14.18 -23.12
CA ALA A 73 6.36 13.39 -24.28
C ALA A 73 7.52 12.56 -24.86
N ARG A 74 8.76 13.08 -24.82
CA ARG A 74 9.96 12.32 -25.20
C ARG A 74 10.31 11.23 -24.20
N ALA A 75 10.14 11.45 -22.90
CA ALA A 75 10.36 10.44 -21.87
C ALA A 75 9.32 9.30 -21.97
N GLU A 76 8.06 9.61 -22.22
CA GLU A 76 7.01 8.62 -22.50
C GLU A 76 7.28 7.84 -23.79
N TYR A 77 7.78 8.51 -24.84
CA TYR A 77 8.16 7.86 -26.10
C TYR A 77 9.38 6.93 -25.93
N MET A 78 10.29 7.24 -25.00
CA MET A 78 11.46 6.40 -24.70
C MET A 78 11.11 5.20 -23.79
N LEU A 79 10.10 5.31 -22.93
CA LEU A 79 9.57 4.20 -22.13
C LEU A 79 8.66 3.24 -22.94
N THR A 80 8.27 3.62 -24.16
CA THR A 80 7.38 2.84 -25.03
C THR A 80 8.05 2.46 -26.35
N LEU A 81 9.21 1.80 -26.29
CA LEU A 81 9.63 0.91 -27.40
C LEU A 81 8.89 -0.43 -27.30
N THR A 82 7.56 -0.37 -27.40
CA THR A 82 6.70 -1.51 -27.75
C THR A 82 6.41 -1.43 -29.25
N PRO A 83 6.20 -2.56 -29.97
CA PRO A 83 6.10 -2.54 -31.42
C PRO A 83 4.94 -1.67 -31.91
N GLN A 84 5.16 -1.04 -33.07
CA GLN A 84 4.21 -0.22 -33.81
C GLN A 84 2.83 -0.89 -33.91
N PHE A 85 1.80 -0.14 -33.52
CA PHE A 85 0.39 -0.48 -33.65
C PHE A 85 0.08 -0.94 -35.08
N THR A 86 -0.44 -2.16 -35.23
CA THR A 86 -1.06 -2.59 -36.49
C THR A 86 -2.49 -2.06 -36.48
N PRO A 87 -2.98 -1.38 -37.53
CA PRO A 87 -4.36 -0.90 -37.53
C PRO A 87 -5.32 -2.09 -37.47
N THR A 88 -6.00 -2.22 -36.32
CA THR A 88 -7.10 -3.17 -36.15
C THR A 88 -8.28 -2.74 -37.02
N VAL A 89 -8.79 -3.69 -37.77
CA VAL A 89 -9.96 -3.55 -38.65
C VAL A 89 -11.15 -3.03 -37.84
N THR A 90 -11.75 -1.93 -38.29
CA THR A 90 -12.98 -1.38 -37.70
C THR A 90 -14.06 -2.46 -37.63
N PRO A 91 -14.60 -2.81 -36.45
CA PRO A 91 -15.72 -3.73 -36.35
C PRO A 91 -16.93 -3.12 -37.07
N THR A 92 -17.56 -3.92 -37.93
CA THR A 92 -18.84 -3.55 -38.55
C THR A 92 -19.88 -3.41 -37.43
N THR A 93 -20.63 -2.31 -37.43
CA THR A 93 -21.74 -2.06 -36.50
C THR A 93 -22.84 -3.11 -36.68
N GLY A 94 -22.75 -4.21 -35.92
CA GLY A 94 -23.85 -5.14 -35.70
C GLY A 94 -24.78 -4.62 -34.57
N PRO A 95 -26.05 -5.04 -34.54
CA PRO A 95 -26.96 -4.66 -33.46
C PRO A 95 -26.43 -5.16 -32.11
N THR A 96 -26.04 -4.23 -31.23
CA THR A 96 -25.67 -4.51 -29.85
C THR A 96 -26.90 -5.01 -29.10
N ALA A 97 -26.95 -6.29 -28.78
CA ALA A 97 -27.92 -6.80 -27.83
C ALA A 97 -27.61 -6.17 -26.46
N ARG A 98 -28.51 -5.31 -25.97
CA ARG A 98 -28.46 -4.81 -24.59
C ARG A 98 -28.66 -6.02 -23.66
N PRO A 99 -27.65 -6.46 -22.89
CA PRO A 99 -27.86 -7.57 -21.96
C PRO A 99 -28.95 -7.15 -20.97
N THR A 100 -30.09 -7.83 -21.05
CA THR A 100 -31.15 -7.69 -20.06
C THR A 100 -30.79 -8.61 -18.91
N ILE A 101 -29.97 -8.11 -17.98
CA ILE A 101 -29.67 -8.83 -16.75
C ILE A 101 -30.99 -8.91 -15.98
N THR A 102 -31.59 -10.10 -15.93
CA THR A 102 -32.72 -10.35 -15.05
C THR A 102 -32.13 -10.47 -13.64
N SER A 103 -32.27 -9.43 -12.81
CA SER A 103 -31.71 -9.44 -11.46
C SER A 103 -32.46 -10.47 -10.63
N THR A 104 -31.84 -11.63 -10.42
CA THR A 104 -32.24 -12.46 -9.29
C THR A 104 -31.92 -11.64 -8.03
N PRO A 105 -32.89 -11.41 -7.13
CA PRO A 105 -32.60 -10.69 -5.89
C PRO A 105 -31.51 -11.43 -5.12
N LEU A 106 -30.52 -10.67 -4.62
CA LEU A 106 -29.44 -11.25 -3.82
C LEU A 106 -30.03 -11.87 -2.54
N PRO A 107 -29.47 -12.98 -2.04
CA PRO A 107 -29.82 -13.49 -0.72
C PRO A 107 -29.61 -12.40 0.35
N ALA A 108 -30.43 -12.36 1.39
CA ALA A 108 -30.28 -11.37 2.47
C ALA A 108 -29.03 -11.59 3.34
N ALA A 109 -28.47 -12.80 3.31
CA ALA A 109 -27.22 -13.12 3.98
C ALA A 109 -26.50 -14.24 3.22
N VAL A 110 -25.18 -14.13 3.12
CA VAL A 110 -24.28 -15.15 2.58
C VAL A 110 -23.06 -15.23 3.47
N ASN A 111 -22.64 -16.43 3.83
CA ASN A 111 -21.36 -16.67 4.49
C ASN A 111 -20.65 -17.81 3.77
N LEU A 112 -19.55 -17.50 3.10
CA LEU A 112 -18.84 -18.49 2.30
C LEU A 112 -18.22 -19.56 3.20
N GLU A 113 -18.52 -20.82 2.90
CA GLU A 113 -17.94 -21.97 3.58
C GLU A 113 -16.50 -22.22 3.10
N GLY A 114 -15.72 -23.00 3.86
CA GLY A 114 -14.36 -23.41 3.44
C GLY A 114 -13.28 -22.33 3.59
N VAL A 115 -13.59 -21.15 4.12
CA VAL A 115 -12.60 -20.09 4.39
C VAL A 115 -11.58 -20.53 5.44
N VAL A 116 -10.32 -20.64 5.01
CA VAL A 116 -9.17 -20.90 5.88
C VAL A 116 -8.59 -19.56 6.35
N TYR A 117 -8.74 -19.27 7.64
CA TYR A 117 -8.20 -18.06 8.26
C TYR A 117 -6.68 -18.11 8.37
N VAL A 118 -6.01 -17.02 8.00
CA VAL A 118 -4.56 -16.83 8.10
C VAL A 118 -4.30 -15.45 8.71
N ASP A 119 -3.59 -15.41 9.83
CA ASP A 119 -3.16 -14.15 10.45
C ASP A 119 -1.88 -13.60 9.81
N GLN A 120 -1.42 -12.43 10.25
CA GLN A 120 -0.09 -11.88 9.99
C GLN A 120 0.83 -11.91 11.22
N HIS A 121 0.39 -12.47 12.35
CA HIS A 121 1.12 -12.41 13.63
C HIS A 121 2.51 -13.03 13.52
N GLU A 122 3.46 -12.48 14.29
CA GLU A 122 4.89 -12.84 14.23
C GLU A 122 5.56 -12.53 12.88
N ARG A 123 4.89 -11.76 12.03
CA ARG A 123 5.40 -11.20 10.79
C ARG A 123 5.05 -9.71 10.74
N TRP A 124 6.02 -8.89 10.38
CA TRP A 124 5.84 -7.43 10.37
C TRP A 124 5.30 -6.99 9.01
N ASN A 125 4.22 -6.21 9.00
CA ASN A 125 3.55 -5.68 7.80
C ASN A 125 3.22 -6.77 6.75
N TYR A 126 2.65 -7.89 7.20
CA TYR A 126 2.26 -9.04 6.36
C TYR A 126 0.77 -9.09 6.01
N CYS A 127 0.03 -7.99 6.19
CA CYS A 127 -1.40 -7.93 5.87
C CYS A 127 -1.68 -8.34 4.42
N GLY A 128 -0.94 -7.82 3.44
CA GLY A 128 -1.06 -8.19 2.02
C GLY A 128 -0.83 -9.69 1.78
N PRO A 129 0.37 -10.23 2.10
CA PRO A 129 0.66 -11.66 1.97
C PRO A 129 -0.36 -12.58 2.67
N ALA A 130 -0.84 -12.22 3.86
CA ALA A 130 -1.83 -13.01 4.59
C ALA A 130 -3.20 -13.01 3.91
N ASN A 131 -3.69 -11.84 3.47
CA ASN A 131 -5.00 -11.75 2.80
C ASN A 131 -5.02 -12.45 1.44
N ILE A 132 -3.95 -12.33 0.64
CA ILE A 132 -3.84 -13.07 -0.62
C ILE A 132 -3.72 -14.57 -0.39
N THR A 133 -3.04 -14.99 0.67
CA THR A 133 -3.03 -16.41 1.06
C THR A 133 -4.42 -16.91 1.40
N MET A 134 -5.25 -16.14 2.13
CA MET A 134 -6.64 -16.52 2.41
C MET A 134 -7.46 -16.62 1.11
N ALA A 135 -7.28 -15.66 0.19
CA ALA A 135 -7.96 -15.66 -1.11
C ALA A 135 -7.57 -16.87 -1.99
N LEU A 136 -6.28 -17.24 -2.02
CA LEU A 136 -5.78 -18.40 -2.75
C LEU A 136 -6.19 -19.73 -2.08
N ASN A 137 -6.14 -19.82 -0.74
CA ASN A 137 -6.52 -21.01 0.00
C ASN A 137 -8.02 -21.33 -0.14
N PHE A 138 -8.87 -20.31 -0.32
CA PHE A 138 -10.27 -20.51 -0.66
C PHE A 138 -10.46 -21.35 -1.94
N TRP A 139 -9.54 -21.22 -2.89
CA TRP A 139 -9.48 -22.03 -4.12
C TRP A 139 -8.59 -23.27 -4.01
N SER A 140 -8.23 -23.67 -2.79
CA SER A 140 -7.42 -24.86 -2.50
C SER A 140 -5.93 -24.79 -2.87
N TRP A 141 -5.38 -23.58 -3.09
CA TRP A 141 -3.93 -23.38 -3.17
C TRP A 141 -3.22 -23.96 -1.94
N LYS A 142 -1.99 -24.45 -2.10
CA LYS A 142 -1.25 -25.18 -1.06
C LYS A 142 -0.14 -24.38 -0.39
N GLY A 143 0.12 -23.17 -0.85
CA GLY A 143 1.14 -22.29 -0.26
C GLY A 143 0.68 -21.62 1.04
N ASN A 144 1.53 -20.77 1.58
CA ASN A 144 1.25 -19.97 2.76
C ASN A 144 1.75 -18.52 2.61
N ARG A 145 1.46 -17.67 3.61
CA ARG A 145 1.82 -16.24 3.61
C ARG A 145 3.32 -15.98 3.44
N ASP A 146 4.20 -16.88 3.90
CA ASP A 146 5.63 -16.74 3.72
C ASP A 146 6.06 -17.08 2.28
N ASP A 147 5.30 -17.91 1.55
CA ASP A 147 5.55 -18.17 0.12
C ASP A 147 5.18 -16.97 -0.74
N VAL A 148 4.08 -16.28 -0.41
CA VAL A 148 3.73 -14.99 -1.03
C VAL A 148 4.81 -13.95 -0.73
N ALA A 149 5.16 -13.77 0.55
CA ALA A 149 6.11 -12.76 0.99
C ALA A 149 7.51 -12.94 0.37
N LYS A 150 7.96 -14.17 0.05
CA LYS A 150 9.25 -14.39 -0.62
C LYS A 150 9.35 -13.71 -1.98
N ILE A 151 8.22 -13.48 -2.65
CA ILE A 151 8.17 -12.86 -3.97
C ILE A 151 7.93 -11.36 -3.86
N VAL A 152 6.90 -10.96 -3.10
CA VAL A 152 6.46 -9.55 -3.03
C VAL A 152 7.18 -8.73 -1.97
N LYS A 153 7.90 -9.39 -1.06
CA LYS A 153 8.65 -8.77 0.04
C LYS A 153 9.94 -9.54 0.36
N PRO A 154 10.81 -9.78 -0.65
CA PRO A 154 11.99 -10.63 -0.47
C PRO A 154 12.99 -10.06 0.54
N GLY A 155 12.95 -8.75 0.76
CA GLY A 155 13.88 -8.03 1.61
C GLY A 155 15.27 -7.94 0.99
N SER A 156 16.25 -7.57 1.83
CA SER A 156 17.64 -7.44 1.40
C SER A 156 18.27 -8.74 0.89
N GLY A 157 19.29 -8.62 0.04
CA GLY A 157 20.08 -9.75 -0.47
C GLY A 157 21.00 -10.43 0.56
N ASP A 158 21.01 -10.02 1.83
CA ASP A 158 21.93 -10.55 2.86
C ASP A 158 21.50 -11.93 3.38
N THR A 159 21.93 -12.99 2.69
CA THR A 159 21.59 -14.39 3.04
C THR A 159 22.09 -14.85 4.41
N LYS A 160 22.86 -14.04 5.15
CA LYS A 160 23.25 -14.34 6.54
C LYS A 160 22.13 -14.04 7.52
N VAL A 161 21.16 -13.22 7.14
CA VAL A 161 19.98 -12.88 7.93
C VAL A 161 18.83 -13.79 7.50
N ASN A 162 18.07 -14.32 8.47
CA ASN A 162 16.93 -15.16 8.15
C ASN A 162 15.87 -14.36 7.37
N PHE A 163 15.07 -15.05 6.54
CA PHE A 163 14.11 -14.41 5.64
C PHE A 163 13.13 -13.47 6.38
N ILE A 164 12.60 -13.88 7.54
CA ILE A 164 11.62 -13.08 8.28
C ILE A 164 12.21 -11.76 8.78
N ASP A 165 13.51 -11.74 9.09
CA ASP A 165 14.19 -10.51 9.48
C ASP A 165 14.52 -9.63 8.27
N ARG A 166 14.92 -10.22 7.14
CA ARG A 166 15.16 -9.49 5.88
C ARG A 166 13.91 -8.85 5.32
N SER A 167 12.77 -9.54 5.37
CA SER A 167 11.50 -9.02 4.87
C SER A 167 10.98 -7.82 5.68
N LYS A 168 11.67 -7.40 6.75
CA LYS A 168 11.32 -6.18 7.52
C LYS A 168 11.90 -4.92 6.90
N ASP A 169 12.75 -5.04 5.88
CA ASP A 169 13.40 -3.89 5.23
C ASP A 169 12.40 -3.07 4.41
N ASP A 170 11.42 -3.71 3.80
CA ASP A 170 10.33 -3.04 3.11
C ASP A 170 9.16 -2.79 4.09
N LYS A 171 8.52 -1.62 4.02
CA LYS A 171 7.42 -1.20 4.88
C LYS A 171 6.02 -1.61 4.41
N ASN A 172 5.79 -1.90 3.13
CA ASN A 172 4.44 -2.23 2.62
C ASN A 172 4.48 -3.32 1.53
N VAL A 173 3.36 -3.77 1.00
CA VAL A 173 3.31 -4.48 -0.29
C VAL A 173 2.19 -3.85 -1.09
N MET A 174 2.48 -3.45 -2.32
CA MET A 174 1.51 -2.76 -3.15
C MET A 174 0.50 -3.74 -3.76
N PRO A 175 -0.75 -3.29 -4.01
CA PRO A 175 -1.77 -4.16 -4.57
C PRO A 175 -1.45 -4.81 -5.91
N TYR A 176 -0.79 -4.05 -6.79
CA TYR A 176 -0.42 -4.57 -8.10
C TYR A 176 0.60 -5.71 -7.97
N GLU A 177 1.52 -5.66 -7.00
CA GLU A 177 2.47 -6.76 -6.73
C GLU A 177 1.77 -8.03 -6.25
N LEU A 178 0.66 -7.88 -5.51
CA LEU A 178 -0.17 -9.00 -5.07
C LEU A 178 -0.95 -9.62 -6.23
N VAL A 179 -1.46 -8.80 -7.15
CA VAL A 179 -2.13 -9.26 -8.38
C VAL A 179 -1.13 -9.97 -9.29
N ASP A 180 0.06 -9.39 -9.49
CA ASP A 180 1.15 -9.96 -10.29
C ASP A 180 1.62 -11.29 -9.69
N PHE A 181 1.77 -11.36 -8.35
CA PHE A 181 2.08 -12.63 -7.68
C PHE A 181 1.07 -13.72 -8.05
N VAL A 182 -0.23 -13.45 -7.96
CA VAL A 182 -1.25 -14.45 -8.30
C VAL A 182 -1.15 -14.84 -9.77
N ASN A 183 -1.07 -13.87 -10.69
CA ASN A 183 -1.11 -14.12 -12.12
C ASN A 183 0.16 -14.81 -12.67
N GLU A 184 1.32 -14.53 -12.06
CA GLU A 184 2.62 -14.99 -12.56
C GLU A 184 3.18 -16.19 -11.79
N ASN A 185 2.77 -16.40 -10.53
CA ASN A 185 3.37 -17.41 -9.65
C ASN A 185 2.37 -18.49 -9.18
N THR A 186 1.13 -18.47 -9.65
CA THR A 186 0.11 -19.47 -9.31
C THR A 186 -0.71 -19.90 -10.53
N GLU A 187 -1.50 -20.96 -10.38
CA GLU A 187 -2.48 -21.41 -11.38
C GLU A 187 -3.75 -20.54 -11.47
N TYR A 188 -3.91 -19.55 -10.59
CA TYR A 188 -5.10 -18.71 -10.51
C TYR A 188 -4.96 -17.41 -11.32
N ARG A 189 -6.04 -16.64 -11.32
CA ARG A 189 -6.08 -15.27 -11.84
C ARG A 189 -6.51 -14.31 -10.76
N ALA A 190 -5.98 -13.09 -10.84
CA ALA A 190 -6.42 -11.96 -10.05
C ALA A 190 -6.61 -10.74 -10.94
N LEU A 191 -7.60 -9.94 -10.57
CA LEU A 191 -7.75 -8.58 -11.08
C LEU A 191 -8.00 -7.63 -9.93
N MET A 192 -7.66 -6.36 -10.17
CA MET A 192 -7.98 -5.24 -9.29
C MET A 192 -8.74 -4.17 -10.05
N ARG A 193 -9.70 -3.52 -9.38
CA ARG A 193 -10.38 -2.31 -9.87
C ARG A 193 -10.60 -1.33 -8.72
N HIS A 194 -11.01 -0.11 -9.08
CA HIS A 194 -11.34 0.98 -8.17
C HIS A 194 -12.82 1.34 -8.25
N GLY A 195 -13.30 2.14 -7.31
CA GLY A 195 -14.69 2.59 -7.29
C GLY A 195 -15.68 1.44 -7.09
N GLY A 196 -15.33 0.42 -6.30
CA GLY A 196 -16.28 -0.63 -5.96
C GLY A 196 -17.42 -0.11 -5.08
N ASP A 197 -18.55 -0.81 -5.08
CA ASP A 197 -19.68 -0.51 -4.21
C ASP A 197 -20.15 -1.74 -3.42
N GLU A 198 -21.00 -1.50 -2.41
CA GLU A 198 -21.55 -2.56 -1.55
C GLU A 198 -22.28 -3.64 -2.35
N ASN A 199 -23.05 -3.26 -3.38
CA ASN A 199 -23.81 -4.20 -4.19
C ASN A 199 -22.89 -5.08 -5.03
N LEU A 200 -21.80 -4.54 -5.58
CA LEU A 200 -20.81 -5.31 -6.32
C LEU A 200 -20.16 -6.36 -5.43
N VAL A 201 -19.73 -5.98 -4.22
CA VAL A 201 -19.13 -6.91 -3.25
C VAL A 201 -20.13 -8.01 -2.88
N LYS A 202 -21.39 -7.66 -2.59
CA LYS A 202 -22.45 -8.64 -2.32
C LYS A 202 -22.73 -9.57 -3.51
N ARG A 203 -22.75 -9.05 -4.74
CA ARG A 203 -22.93 -9.86 -5.97
C ARG A 203 -21.82 -10.89 -6.13
N LEU A 204 -20.56 -10.46 -5.96
CA LEU A 204 -19.40 -11.35 -6.04
C LEU A 204 -19.45 -12.44 -4.96
N ILE A 205 -19.72 -12.05 -3.71
CA ILE A 205 -19.82 -12.98 -2.59
C ILE A 205 -20.97 -13.97 -2.77
N ALA A 206 -22.15 -13.51 -3.20
CA ALA A 206 -23.30 -14.38 -3.46
C ALA A 206 -23.04 -15.41 -4.57
N ALA A 207 -22.15 -15.09 -5.52
CA ALA A 207 -21.69 -16.01 -6.56
C ALA A 207 -20.48 -16.87 -6.13
N GLY A 208 -20.04 -16.79 -4.88
CA GLY A 208 -18.94 -17.61 -4.36
C GLY A 208 -17.56 -17.03 -4.60
N PHE A 209 -17.43 -15.73 -4.85
CA PHE A 209 -16.13 -15.04 -5.00
C PHE A 209 -15.89 -14.11 -3.81
N PRO A 210 -15.02 -14.48 -2.86
CA PRO A 210 -14.63 -13.57 -1.80
C PRO A 210 -13.78 -12.43 -2.37
N VAL A 211 -13.75 -11.30 -1.66
CA VAL A 211 -13.16 -10.04 -2.14
C VAL A 211 -12.10 -9.59 -1.16
N VAL A 212 -10.91 -9.21 -1.65
CA VAL A 212 -9.90 -8.51 -0.83
C VAL A 212 -10.04 -7.01 -1.08
N VAL A 213 -10.06 -6.20 -0.03
CA VAL A 213 -10.01 -4.74 -0.12
C VAL A 213 -8.83 -4.19 0.68
N GLU A 214 -8.45 -2.94 0.42
CA GLU A 214 -7.68 -2.15 1.39
C GLU A 214 -8.59 -1.17 2.10
N LYS A 215 -8.29 -0.92 3.37
CA LYS A 215 -9.03 0.02 4.20
C LYS A 215 -8.10 0.83 5.09
N GLY A 216 -8.51 2.05 5.37
CA GLY A 216 -8.00 2.84 6.47
C GLY A 216 -8.56 2.34 7.79
N TYR A 217 -7.77 2.44 8.85
CA TYR A 217 -8.24 2.29 10.22
C TYR A 217 -7.39 3.10 11.18
N TYR A 218 -7.94 3.35 12.36
CA TYR A 218 -7.28 4.08 13.43
C TYR A 218 -6.93 3.13 14.56
N GLU A 219 -5.68 3.17 14.99
CA GLU A 219 -5.20 2.39 16.12
C GLU A 219 -4.14 3.16 16.92
N HIS A 220 -3.97 2.79 18.19
CA HIS A 220 -2.87 3.29 18.98
C HIS A 220 -1.54 2.78 18.41
N ASP A 221 -0.69 3.70 17.98
CA ASP A 221 0.66 3.41 17.55
C ASP A 221 1.54 2.97 18.72
N THR A 222 2.82 2.68 18.45
CA THR A 222 3.75 2.24 19.49
C THR A 222 3.94 3.26 20.61
N THR A 223 3.59 4.54 20.41
CA THR A 223 3.63 5.61 21.41
C THR A 223 2.36 5.75 22.24
N GLY A 224 1.32 4.99 21.90
CA GLY A 224 0.00 5.09 22.51
C GLY A 224 -0.84 6.23 21.94
N LYS A 225 -0.37 6.92 20.89
CA LYS A 225 -1.15 7.92 20.14
C LYS A 225 -2.02 7.22 19.11
N ILE A 226 -3.26 7.67 18.92
CA ILE A 226 -4.07 7.19 17.79
C ILE A 226 -3.34 7.59 16.51
N SER A 227 -3.34 6.71 15.51
CA SER A 227 -2.71 6.98 14.22
C SER A 227 -3.42 6.21 13.13
N TRP A 228 -3.49 6.80 11.93
CA TRP A 228 -4.09 6.16 10.77
C TRP A 228 -3.12 5.17 10.11
N LEU A 229 -3.65 4.02 9.72
CA LEU A 229 -2.94 2.92 9.09
C LEU A 229 -3.76 2.34 7.92
N GLY A 230 -3.05 1.86 6.90
CA GLY A 230 -3.61 1.06 5.82
C GLY A 230 -3.59 -0.42 6.18
N HIS A 231 -4.61 -1.17 5.76
CA HIS A 231 -4.71 -2.60 6.02
C HIS A 231 -5.51 -3.31 4.94
N TYR A 232 -5.07 -4.51 4.56
CA TYR A 232 -5.85 -5.40 3.72
C TYR A 232 -6.89 -6.17 4.56
N LEU A 233 -8.10 -6.30 4.02
CA LEU A 233 -9.20 -7.01 4.65
C LEU A 233 -9.83 -8.00 3.66
N PHE A 234 -10.06 -9.23 4.11
CA PHE A 234 -10.65 -10.28 3.29
C PHE A 234 -12.13 -10.48 3.61
N THR A 235 -12.99 -10.15 2.66
CA THR A 235 -14.45 -10.13 2.82
C THR A 235 -15.05 -11.42 2.25
N THR A 236 -15.72 -12.18 3.12
CA THR A 236 -16.15 -13.56 2.82
C THR A 236 -17.64 -13.79 3.03
N GLY A 237 -18.39 -12.75 3.39
CA GLY A 237 -19.82 -12.86 3.62
C GLY A 237 -20.46 -11.51 3.87
N TYR A 238 -21.78 -11.50 4.00
CA TYR A 238 -22.57 -10.36 4.45
C TYR A 238 -23.86 -10.85 5.12
N ASP A 239 -24.43 -10.03 5.98
CA ASP A 239 -25.70 -10.28 6.64
C ASP A 239 -26.46 -8.95 6.78
N ASP A 240 -27.50 -8.76 5.96
CA ASP A 240 -28.27 -7.52 5.93
C ASP A 240 -29.11 -7.31 7.19
N ALA A 241 -29.51 -8.39 7.86
CA ALA A 241 -30.23 -8.28 9.13
C ALA A 241 -29.30 -7.81 10.26
N ARG A 242 -28.01 -8.17 10.18
CA ARG A 242 -26.95 -7.69 11.10
C ARG A 242 -26.28 -6.40 10.62
N GLY A 243 -26.56 -5.96 9.40
CA GLY A 243 -26.10 -4.68 8.84
C GLY A 243 -24.61 -4.62 8.52
N GLY A 244 -23.99 -5.72 8.07
CA GLY A 244 -22.55 -5.68 7.79
C GLY A 244 -21.99 -6.84 6.98
N PHE A 245 -20.72 -6.64 6.57
CA PHE A 245 -19.89 -7.65 5.94
C PHE A 245 -19.24 -8.57 6.98
N ILE A 246 -19.09 -9.84 6.62
CA ILE A 246 -18.31 -10.84 7.37
C ILE A 246 -16.90 -10.84 6.80
N VAL A 247 -15.92 -10.54 7.65
CA VAL A 247 -14.53 -10.29 7.24
C VAL A 247 -13.53 -11.13 8.04
N GLN A 248 -12.40 -11.43 7.41
CA GLN A 248 -11.23 -12.05 8.01
C GLN A 248 -10.13 -10.99 8.08
N ASP A 249 -9.83 -10.55 9.29
CA ASP A 249 -8.82 -9.53 9.55
C ASP A 249 -7.53 -10.22 10.03
N ALA A 250 -6.48 -10.17 9.21
CA ALA A 250 -5.22 -10.85 9.50
C ALA A 250 -4.46 -10.27 10.71
N TYR A 251 -4.80 -9.05 11.15
CA TYR A 251 -4.06 -8.33 12.17
C TYR A 251 -4.68 -8.46 13.57
N THR A 252 -6.00 -8.39 13.67
CA THR A 252 -6.69 -8.36 14.99
C THR A 252 -6.72 -9.71 15.72
N LYS A 253 -7.00 -9.67 17.03
CA LYS A 253 -7.16 -10.85 17.91
C LYS A 253 -8.45 -10.72 18.75
N PRO A 254 -9.53 -11.46 18.46
CA PRO A 254 -9.70 -12.39 17.33
C PRO A 254 -9.83 -11.66 15.98
N GLY A 255 -9.39 -12.30 14.89
CA GLY A 255 -9.51 -11.76 13.52
C GLY A 255 -10.43 -12.54 12.58
N LYS A 256 -10.92 -13.72 12.99
CA LYS A 256 -11.76 -14.60 12.16
C LYS A 256 -13.24 -14.23 12.26
N ASN A 257 -13.94 -14.20 11.11
CA ASN A 257 -15.39 -14.01 11.00
C ASN A 257 -15.94 -12.79 11.76
N LEU A 258 -15.22 -11.68 11.70
CA LEU A 258 -15.68 -10.44 12.30
C LEU A 258 -16.83 -9.85 11.48
N LEU A 259 -17.76 -9.18 12.14
CA LEU A 259 -18.77 -8.38 11.47
C LEU A 259 -18.27 -6.93 11.42
N SER A 260 -17.99 -6.44 10.21
CA SER A 260 -17.79 -5.01 9.97
C SER A 260 -19.12 -4.44 9.51
N ASP A 261 -19.72 -3.54 10.28
CA ASP A 261 -20.92 -2.84 9.83
C ASP A 261 -20.63 -2.09 8.52
N TYR A 262 -21.66 -1.91 7.69
CA TYR A 262 -21.49 -1.34 6.35
C TYR A 262 -20.89 0.07 6.38
N ALA A 263 -21.26 0.90 7.36
CA ALA A 263 -20.75 2.26 7.45
C ALA A 263 -19.25 2.29 7.75
N THR A 264 -18.80 1.53 8.77
CA THR A 264 -17.38 1.39 9.11
C THR A 264 -16.57 0.79 7.97
N TYR A 265 -17.12 -0.20 7.27
CA TYR A 265 -16.46 -0.82 6.11
C TYR A 265 -16.25 0.20 5.00
N LEU A 266 -17.33 0.92 4.61
CA LEU A 266 -17.30 1.91 3.54
C LEU A 266 -16.41 3.11 3.87
N GLU A 267 -16.40 3.56 5.14
CA GLU A 267 -15.52 4.63 5.59
C GLU A 267 -14.04 4.24 5.47
N GLY A 268 -13.66 3.07 5.96
CA GLY A 268 -12.29 2.60 5.83
C GLY A 268 -11.91 2.39 4.35
N TRP A 269 -12.80 1.80 3.56
CA TRP A 269 -12.57 1.49 2.15
C TRP A 269 -12.40 2.74 1.27
N ARG A 270 -13.09 3.83 1.62
CA ARG A 270 -12.94 5.14 0.97
C ARG A 270 -11.49 5.60 0.96
N ALA A 271 -10.73 5.39 2.03
CA ALA A 271 -9.35 5.87 2.08
C ALA A 271 -8.44 5.29 0.97
N PHE A 272 -8.90 4.23 0.30
CA PHE A 272 -8.21 3.52 -0.78
C PHE A 272 -9.00 3.54 -2.09
N ASN A 273 -9.74 4.62 -2.34
CA ASN A 273 -10.51 4.84 -3.57
C ASN A 273 -11.44 3.67 -3.93
N TYR A 274 -12.00 3.04 -2.89
CA TYR A 274 -12.85 1.86 -3.01
C TYR A 274 -12.23 0.73 -3.86
N GLN A 275 -10.90 0.51 -3.75
CA GLN A 275 -10.22 -0.55 -4.51
C GLN A 275 -10.57 -1.95 -4.02
N PHE A 276 -10.71 -2.90 -4.94
CA PHE A 276 -10.95 -4.29 -4.59
C PHE A 276 -10.19 -5.23 -5.51
N MET A 277 -9.91 -6.42 -5.01
CA MET A 277 -9.33 -7.54 -5.74
C MET A 277 -10.22 -8.76 -5.67
N VAL A 278 -10.23 -9.52 -6.76
CA VAL A 278 -10.87 -10.82 -6.82
C VAL A 278 -9.85 -11.82 -7.35
N VAL A 279 -9.59 -12.87 -6.56
CA VAL A 279 -8.81 -14.04 -6.97
C VAL A 279 -9.78 -15.13 -7.39
N TYR A 280 -9.55 -15.78 -8.52
CA TYR A 280 -10.45 -16.78 -9.08
C TYR A 280 -9.71 -17.82 -9.93
N PRO A 281 -10.27 -19.03 -10.09
CA PRO A 281 -9.74 -20.02 -11.01
C PRO A 281 -10.02 -19.60 -12.46
N PRO A 282 -9.08 -19.79 -13.42
CA PRO A 282 -9.24 -19.35 -14.81
C PRO A 282 -10.53 -19.84 -15.47
N GLU A 283 -11.02 -21.03 -15.08
CA GLU A 283 -12.22 -21.66 -15.60
C GLU A 283 -13.50 -20.89 -15.26
N ARG A 284 -13.46 -20.02 -14.24
CA ARG A 284 -14.57 -19.15 -13.82
C ARG A 284 -14.40 -17.70 -14.22
N GLU A 285 -13.40 -17.36 -15.03
CA GLU A 285 -13.12 -15.98 -15.46
C GLU A 285 -14.34 -15.32 -16.11
N ALA A 286 -15.02 -16.02 -17.03
CA ALA A 286 -16.21 -15.49 -17.71
C ALA A 286 -17.34 -15.13 -16.73
N GLU A 287 -17.48 -15.86 -15.62
CA GLU A 287 -18.46 -15.57 -14.58
C GLU A 287 -18.07 -14.32 -13.79
N VAL A 288 -16.80 -14.18 -13.41
CA VAL A 288 -16.29 -12.98 -12.73
C VAL A 288 -16.48 -11.74 -13.60
N LEU A 289 -16.12 -11.80 -14.88
CA LEU A 289 -16.29 -10.68 -15.81
C LEU A 289 -17.78 -10.30 -15.96
N ALA A 290 -18.69 -11.28 -15.99
CA ALA A 290 -20.13 -11.00 -16.03
C ALA A 290 -20.63 -10.32 -14.74
N LEU A 291 -20.13 -10.71 -13.56
CA LEU A 291 -20.49 -10.13 -12.26
C LEU A 291 -19.93 -8.71 -12.07
N LEU A 292 -18.73 -8.45 -12.60
CA LEU A 292 -18.11 -7.13 -12.63
C LEU A 292 -18.90 -6.17 -13.53
N GLY A 293 -19.48 -6.65 -14.63
CA GLY A 293 -20.22 -5.80 -15.55
C GLY A 293 -19.33 -4.64 -16.07
N PRO A 294 -19.71 -3.37 -15.88
CA PRO A 294 -18.89 -2.24 -16.35
C PRO A 294 -17.48 -2.17 -15.76
N TRP A 295 -17.24 -2.69 -14.54
CA TRP A 295 -15.91 -2.71 -13.91
C TRP A 295 -14.90 -3.59 -14.67
N VAL A 296 -15.32 -4.39 -15.64
CA VAL A 296 -14.37 -5.10 -16.53
C VAL A 296 -13.45 -4.10 -17.25
N ASP A 297 -14.01 -2.97 -17.70
CA ASP A 297 -13.25 -1.89 -18.32
C ASP A 297 -12.58 -1.02 -17.24
N GLU A 298 -11.25 -0.95 -17.29
CA GLU A 298 -10.44 -0.19 -16.34
C GLU A 298 -10.68 1.32 -16.44
N ASN A 299 -10.91 1.85 -17.64
CA ASN A 299 -11.22 3.26 -17.83
C ASN A 299 -12.60 3.58 -17.27
N TRP A 300 -13.57 2.70 -17.48
CA TRP A 300 -14.90 2.87 -16.87
C TRP A 300 -14.80 2.85 -15.33
N ALA A 301 -14.07 1.88 -14.76
CA ALA A 301 -13.89 1.79 -13.31
C ALA A 301 -13.18 3.02 -12.73
N ALA A 302 -12.16 3.53 -13.41
CA ALA A 302 -11.46 4.74 -13.00
C ALA A 302 -12.34 6.00 -13.10
N GLN A 303 -13.14 6.12 -14.17
CA GLN A 303 -14.10 7.21 -14.32
C GLN A 303 -15.21 7.15 -13.25
N HIS A 304 -15.70 5.96 -12.94
CA HIS A 304 -16.68 5.78 -11.89
C HIS A 304 -16.11 6.12 -10.50
N ALA A 305 -14.88 5.71 -10.20
CA ALA A 305 -14.18 6.09 -8.98
C ALA A 305 -13.99 7.63 -8.88
N LEU A 306 -13.69 8.29 -10.00
CA LEU A 306 -13.60 9.75 -10.07
C LEU A 306 -14.94 10.41 -9.71
N GLU A 307 -16.05 9.93 -10.29
CA GLU A 307 -17.40 10.45 -9.98
C GLU A 307 -17.76 10.28 -8.49
N LEU A 308 -17.38 9.16 -7.88
CA LEU A 308 -17.55 8.94 -6.44
C LEU A 308 -16.74 9.95 -5.62
N ALA A 309 -15.47 10.16 -5.96
CA ALA A 309 -14.61 11.12 -5.29
C ALA A 309 -15.16 12.56 -5.40
N GLU A 310 -15.69 12.95 -6.57
CA GLU A 310 -16.29 14.27 -6.77
C GLU A 310 -17.57 14.48 -5.96
N LYS A 311 -18.37 13.43 -5.80
CA LYS A 311 -19.54 13.44 -4.90
C LYS A 311 -19.12 13.51 -3.43
N ASP A 312 -18.08 12.78 -3.04
CA ASP A 312 -17.54 12.78 -1.70
C ASP A 312 -16.98 14.17 -1.32
N ILE A 313 -16.30 14.87 -2.23
CA ILE A 313 -15.82 16.26 -2.02
C ILE A 313 -16.97 17.23 -1.72
N GLN A 314 -18.16 17.01 -2.28
CA GLN A 314 -19.32 17.88 -2.05
C GLN A 314 -20.04 17.60 -0.73
N SER A 315 -19.82 16.45 -0.10
CA SER A 315 -20.64 15.95 1.01
C SER A 315 -19.87 15.64 2.29
N LEU A 316 -18.57 15.38 2.19
CA LEU A 316 -17.71 15.06 3.33
C LEU A 316 -17.04 16.33 3.87
N ASN A 317 -16.58 16.24 5.12
CA ASN A 317 -15.85 17.30 5.81
C ASN A 317 -14.64 16.70 6.55
N ASP A 318 -13.86 17.55 7.21
CA ASP A 318 -12.79 17.17 8.13
C ASP A 318 -11.82 16.13 7.55
N ASN A 319 -11.59 15.03 8.27
CA ASN A 319 -10.59 14.04 7.88
C ASN A 319 -10.94 13.31 6.58
N ASN A 320 -12.23 13.16 6.32
CA ASN A 320 -12.74 12.51 5.12
C ASN A 320 -12.59 13.39 3.87
N MET A 321 -12.47 14.71 4.00
CA MET A 321 -12.20 15.62 2.88
C MET A 321 -10.83 15.35 2.26
N PHE A 322 -9.82 15.04 3.08
CA PHE A 322 -8.49 14.65 2.59
C PHE A 322 -8.58 13.44 1.66
N PHE A 323 -9.23 12.36 2.11
CA PHE A 323 -9.36 11.13 1.32
C PHE A 323 -10.19 11.34 0.05
N ALA A 324 -11.21 12.20 0.08
CA ALA A 324 -11.99 12.53 -1.11
C ALA A 324 -11.13 13.19 -2.21
N TRP A 325 -10.31 14.19 -1.84
CA TRP A 325 -9.35 14.81 -2.77
C TRP A 325 -8.25 13.84 -3.22
N PHE A 326 -7.74 13.03 -2.30
CA PHE A 326 -6.73 12.02 -2.60
C PHE A 326 -7.25 10.99 -3.61
N ASN A 327 -8.48 10.51 -3.43
CA ASN A 327 -9.16 9.59 -4.35
C ASN A 327 -9.41 10.20 -5.72
N LYS A 328 -9.75 11.51 -5.79
CA LYS A 328 -9.85 12.23 -7.05
C LYS A 328 -8.51 12.23 -7.79
N GLY A 329 -7.42 12.51 -7.07
CA GLY A 329 -6.05 12.39 -7.60
C GLY A 329 -5.74 10.99 -8.12
N THR A 330 -6.03 9.95 -7.31
CA THR A 330 -5.80 8.54 -7.68
C THR A 330 -6.60 8.16 -8.93
N SER A 331 -7.84 8.59 -9.04
CA SER A 331 -8.69 8.31 -10.21
C SER A 331 -8.19 9.01 -11.46
N HIS A 332 -7.74 10.26 -11.36
CA HIS A 332 -7.08 10.95 -12.48
C HIS A 332 -5.76 10.28 -12.90
N VAL A 333 -4.96 9.75 -11.96
CA VAL A 333 -3.76 8.96 -12.30
C VAL A 333 -4.12 7.72 -13.11
N LEU A 334 -5.16 6.98 -12.70
CA LEU A 334 -5.65 5.80 -13.43
C LEU A 334 -6.13 6.16 -14.85
N LEU A 335 -6.72 7.34 -15.02
CA LEU A 335 -7.13 7.90 -16.31
C LEU A 335 -5.98 8.56 -17.10
N LYS A 336 -4.75 8.56 -16.55
CA LYS A 336 -3.55 9.22 -17.10
C LYS A 336 -3.70 10.74 -17.27
N GLN A 337 -4.57 11.36 -16.48
CA GLN A 337 -4.82 12.80 -16.42
C GLN A 337 -3.91 13.44 -15.37
N TYR A 338 -2.59 13.36 -15.57
CA TYR A 338 -1.61 13.63 -14.51
C TYR A 338 -1.59 15.08 -13.99
N VAL A 339 -1.94 16.07 -14.83
CA VAL A 339 -2.02 17.48 -14.41
C VAL A 339 -3.23 17.71 -13.48
N ASP A 340 -4.39 17.13 -13.83
CA ASP A 340 -5.59 17.18 -12.99
C ASP A 340 -5.36 16.40 -11.68
N ALA A 341 -4.67 15.25 -11.77
CA ALA A 341 -4.27 14.47 -10.61
C ALA A 341 -3.39 15.29 -9.65
N ALA A 342 -2.37 15.98 -10.17
CA ALA A 342 -1.46 16.79 -9.36
C ALA A 342 -2.23 17.90 -8.62
N THR A 343 -3.17 18.55 -9.30
CA THR A 343 -4.03 19.58 -8.70
C THR A 343 -4.92 19.01 -7.59
N ALA A 344 -5.51 17.83 -7.80
CA ALA A 344 -6.31 17.17 -6.78
C ALA A 344 -5.48 16.75 -5.55
N TYR A 345 -4.28 16.23 -5.76
CA TYR A 345 -3.35 15.91 -4.67
C TYR A 345 -2.86 17.16 -3.94
N ASP A 346 -2.61 18.27 -4.63
CA ASP A 346 -2.28 19.53 -3.97
C ASP A 346 -3.36 19.95 -2.98
N GLN A 347 -4.63 19.77 -3.37
CA GLN A 347 -5.75 20.08 -2.50
C GLN A 347 -5.90 19.09 -1.34
N ALA A 348 -5.57 17.81 -1.55
CA ALA A 348 -5.46 16.83 -0.47
C ALA A 348 -4.39 17.26 0.54
N PHE A 349 -3.16 17.54 0.10
CA PHE A 349 -2.08 17.96 0.98
C PHE A 349 -2.32 19.34 1.63
N SER A 350 -2.99 20.27 0.95
CA SER A 350 -3.44 21.54 1.57
C SER A 350 -4.46 21.31 2.69
N THR A 351 -5.34 20.33 2.54
CA THR A 351 -6.29 19.92 3.59
C THR A 351 -5.55 19.29 4.77
N TYR A 352 -4.60 18.38 4.47
CA TYR A 352 -3.74 17.73 5.46
C TYR A 352 -2.94 18.74 6.29
N ALA A 353 -2.31 19.74 5.65
CA ALA A 353 -1.52 20.77 6.32
C ALA A 353 -2.32 21.63 7.30
N LYS A 354 -3.65 21.73 7.11
CA LYS A 354 -4.56 22.51 7.97
C LYS A 354 -5.10 21.73 9.16
N TRP A 355 -4.90 20.41 9.25
CA TRP A 355 -5.39 19.63 10.38
C TRP A 355 -4.74 20.06 11.69
N ASP A 356 -5.47 20.00 12.80
CA ASP A 356 -4.88 20.26 14.10
C ASP A 356 -3.97 19.08 14.49
N GLU A 357 -2.68 19.37 14.72
CA GLU A 357 -1.66 18.41 15.13
C GLU A 357 -2.02 17.71 16.46
N LYS A 358 -2.90 18.31 17.25
CA LYS A 358 -3.32 17.77 18.55
C LYS A 358 -4.32 16.62 18.42
N GLU A 359 -5.05 16.53 17.31
CA GLU A 359 -6.05 15.48 17.07
C GLU A 359 -5.40 14.13 16.70
N GLN A 360 -4.10 14.11 16.38
CA GLN A 360 -3.28 12.89 16.18
C GLN A 360 -3.79 11.90 15.09
N GLU A 361 -4.76 12.27 14.27
CA GLU A 361 -5.38 11.37 13.29
C GLU A 361 -4.82 11.50 11.86
N ARG A 362 -3.76 12.30 11.67
CA ARG A 362 -3.13 12.54 10.36
C ARG A 362 -2.67 11.24 9.68
N PRO A 363 -3.08 10.95 8.41
CA PRO A 363 -2.64 9.79 7.67
C PRO A 363 -1.24 9.98 7.08
N TYR A 364 -0.25 10.28 7.92
CA TYR A 364 1.13 10.54 7.49
C TYR A 364 1.76 9.34 6.76
N ARG A 365 1.24 8.13 6.98
CA ARG A 365 1.65 6.89 6.29
C ARG A 365 0.91 6.63 4.98
N ILE A 366 0.05 7.53 4.49
CA ILE A 366 -0.71 7.32 3.24
C ILE A 366 0.21 6.96 2.06
N MET A 367 1.39 7.59 2.00
CA MET A 367 2.41 7.34 0.97
C MET A 367 3.10 5.98 1.10
N TRP A 368 2.93 5.27 2.22
CA TRP A 368 3.40 3.89 2.35
C TRP A 368 2.53 2.94 1.53
N TYR A 369 1.26 3.29 1.33
CA TYR A 369 0.27 2.41 0.72
C TYR A 369 -0.18 2.87 -0.68
N GLN A 370 0.02 4.14 -1.02
CA GLN A 370 -0.40 4.69 -2.31
C GLN A 370 0.70 5.55 -2.94
N THR A 371 1.03 5.24 -4.20
CA THR A 371 2.11 5.91 -4.95
C THR A 371 1.60 6.94 -5.96
N GLY A 372 0.28 7.09 -6.11
CA GLY A 372 -0.37 7.97 -7.08
C GLY A 372 0.18 9.41 -7.13
N PRO A 373 0.47 10.08 -5.99
CA PRO A 373 1.09 11.40 -6.01
C PRO A 373 2.42 11.46 -6.75
N TYR A 374 3.26 10.41 -6.69
CA TYR A 374 4.52 10.37 -7.42
C TYR A 374 4.29 10.33 -8.94
N PHE A 375 3.31 9.54 -9.41
CA PHE A 375 2.94 9.52 -10.82
C PHE A 375 2.43 10.90 -11.26
N ALA A 376 1.51 11.50 -10.50
CA ALA A 376 0.91 12.78 -10.83
C ALA A 376 1.96 13.89 -10.96
N TYR A 377 2.84 14.05 -9.96
CA TYR A 377 3.87 15.09 -9.99
C TYR A 377 4.96 14.80 -11.02
N TYR A 378 5.38 13.54 -11.18
CA TYR A 378 6.42 13.21 -12.16
C TYR A 378 5.96 13.44 -13.60
N TYR A 379 4.79 12.94 -13.99
CA TYR A 379 4.29 13.08 -15.36
C TYR A 379 3.69 14.47 -15.66
N SER A 380 3.47 15.31 -14.63
CA SER A 380 3.26 16.76 -14.81
C SER A 380 4.56 17.57 -14.78
N ALA A 381 5.72 16.89 -14.76
CA ALA A 381 7.07 17.46 -14.71
C ALA A 381 7.38 18.32 -13.49
N ARG A 382 6.64 18.12 -12.40
CA ARG A 382 6.88 18.71 -11.07
C ARG A 382 7.90 17.86 -10.29
N TYR A 383 9.11 17.72 -10.85
CA TYR A 383 10.15 16.84 -10.29
C TYR A 383 10.63 17.29 -8.89
N ALA A 384 10.63 18.60 -8.61
CA ALA A 384 10.94 19.12 -7.28
C ALA A 384 9.94 18.65 -6.22
N ASP A 385 8.65 18.58 -6.56
CA ASP A 385 7.61 18.06 -5.67
C ASP A 385 7.75 16.55 -5.46
N VAL A 386 8.12 15.78 -6.49
CA VAL A 386 8.45 14.35 -6.33
C VAL A 386 9.60 14.16 -5.34
N ILE A 387 10.67 14.95 -5.50
CA ILE A 387 11.84 14.88 -4.61
C ILE A 387 11.45 15.24 -3.18
N SER A 388 10.76 16.37 -2.99
CA SER A 388 10.34 16.83 -1.67
C SER A 388 9.37 15.87 -0.99
N LEU A 389 8.38 15.34 -1.72
CA LEU A 389 7.44 14.35 -1.18
C LEU A 389 8.16 13.06 -0.78
N ALA A 390 9.12 12.60 -1.58
CA ALA A 390 9.92 11.43 -1.24
C ALA A 390 10.85 11.69 -0.06
N ASP A 391 11.49 12.85 0.04
CA ASP A 391 12.31 13.24 1.19
C ASP A 391 11.48 13.24 2.48
N THR A 392 10.26 13.81 2.45
CA THR A 392 9.31 13.78 3.55
C THR A 392 8.89 12.36 3.91
N THR A 393 8.58 11.53 2.91
CA THR A 393 8.12 10.14 3.13
C THR A 393 9.22 9.24 3.69
N LEU A 394 10.45 9.42 3.21
CA LEU A 394 11.64 8.66 3.62
C LEU A 394 12.21 9.17 4.96
N PHE A 395 11.82 10.37 5.40
CA PHE A 395 12.14 10.88 6.71
C PHE A 395 11.39 10.09 7.79
N ASP A 396 12.12 9.23 8.49
CA ASP A 396 11.61 8.53 9.67
C ASP A 396 12.69 8.55 10.76
N PRO A 397 12.52 9.38 11.80
CA PRO A 397 13.56 9.58 12.80
C PRO A 397 13.80 8.33 13.65
N ALA A 398 12.79 7.47 13.81
CA ALA A 398 12.90 6.23 14.59
C ALA A 398 13.39 5.05 13.77
N ASN A 399 13.54 5.22 12.45
CA ASN A 399 13.85 4.15 11.55
C ASN A 399 15.16 3.44 11.93
N LYS A 400 15.15 2.12 11.86
CA LYS A 400 16.40 1.34 11.93
C LYS A 400 17.06 1.43 10.56
N LYS A 401 18.37 1.72 10.54
CA LYS A 401 19.16 1.85 9.30
C LYS A 401 18.76 0.77 8.30
N GLY A 402 18.14 1.18 7.20
CA GLY A 402 17.84 0.31 6.07
C GLY A 402 16.38 -0.14 5.91
N ARG A 403 15.42 0.17 6.81
CA ARG A 403 14.00 -0.09 6.48
C ARG A 403 13.41 1.11 5.75
N THR A 404 12.74 0.96 4.62
CA THR A 404 12.10 2.11 3.94
C THR A 404 11.09 1.63 2.89
N LEU A 405 10.70 2.53 1.98
CA LEU A 405 9.85 2.26 0.83
C LEU A 405 10.70 2.36 -0.44
N GLU A 406 10.87 1.24 -1.15
CA GLU A 406 11.57 1.16 -2.43
C GLU A 406 10.91 2.03 -3.51
N GLU A 407 9.59 2.21 -3.47
CA GLU A 407 8.85 3.03 -4.43
C GLU A 407 9.22 4.51 -4.27
N SER A 408 9.28 5.01 -3.03
CA SER A 408 9.70 6.39 -2.77
C SER A 408 11.13 6.64 -3.25
N LEU A 409 12.04 5.67 -3.06
CA LEU A 409 13.41 5.75 -3.58
C LEU A 409 13.43 5.76 -5.12
N LEU A 410 12.68 4.85 -5.76
CA LEU A 410 12.61 4.81 -7.23
C LEU A 410 12.08 6.12 -7.81
N TRP A 411 11.00 6.66 -7.26
CA TRP A 411 10.39 7.89 -7.76
C TRP A 411 11.29 9.11 -7.53
N ARG A 412 11.96 9.20 -6.38
CA ARG A 412 12.95 10.24 -6.12
C ARG A 412 14.14 10.13 -7.06
N GLY A 413 14.63 8.91 -7.31
CA GLY A 413 15.71 8.66 -8.26
C GLY A 413 15.33 9.07 -9.69
N ARG A 414 14.11 8.73 -10.14
CA ARG A 414 13.58 9.18 -11.44
C ARG A 414 13.54 10.70 -11.54
N ALA A 415 13.04 11.37 -10.51
CA ALA A 415 12.98 12.82 -10.47
C ALA A 415 14.37 13.48 -10.42
N TYR A 416 15.32 12.91 -9.67
CA TYR A 416 16.72 13.38 -9.69
C TYR A 416 17.34 13.27 -11.08
N TYR A 417 17.09 12.17 -11.80
CA TYR A 417 17.58 12.01 -13.16
C TYR A 417 17.02 13.11 -14.08
N MET A 418 15.72 13.36 -14.02
CA MET A 418 15.07 14.43 -14.81
C MET A 418 15.54 15.84 -14.41
N ALA A 419 15.91 16.04 -13.14
CA ALA A 419 16.52 17.27 -12.64
C ALA A 419 18.03 17.40 -12.97
N GLY A 420 18.62 16.45 -13.71
CA GLY A 420 20.03 16.46 -14.11
C GLY A 420 21.00 15.96 -13.04
N ASN A 421 20.51 15.41 -11.92
CA ASN A 421 21.32 14.83 -10.86
C ASN A 421 21.40 13.29 -11.01
N THR A 422 22.10 12.83 -12.04
CA THR A 422 22.21 11.39 -12.35
C THR A 422 22.86 10.58 -11.22
N GLN A 423 23.82 11.14 -10.48
CA GLN A 423 24.46 10.40 -9.38
C GLN A 423 23.47 10.10 -8.25
N ALA A 424 22.66 11.09 -7.84
CA ALA A 424 21.63 10.85 -6.83
C ALA A 424 20.57 9.84 -7.30
N ALA A 425 20.23 9.84 -8.59
CA ALA A 425 19.36 8.83 -9.17
C ALA A 425 19.92 7.40 -9.02
N ILE A 426 21.20 7.22 -9.36
CA ILE A 426 21.89 5.92 -9.23
C ILE A 426 21.93 5.47 -7.76
N ASP A 427 22.21 6.39 -6.85
CA ASP A 427 22.29 6.10 -5.41
C ASP A 427 20.93 5.62 -4.87
N ASP A 428 19.84 6.24 -5.31
CA ASP A 428 18.47 5.84 -4.94
C ASP A 428 18.05 4.50 -5.56
N TYR A 429 18.36 4.24 -6.83
CA TYR A 429 18.04 2.95 -7.46
C TYR A 429 18.80 1.80 -6.78
N ARG A 430 20.08 2.00 -6.44
CA ARG A 430 20.85 1.03 -5.66
C ARG A 430 20.35 0.92 -4.22
N ALA A 431 19.85 2.01 -3.64
CA ALA A 431 19.20 1.95 -2.34
C ALA A 431 17.94 1.08 -2.40
N ALA A 432 17.10 1.22 -3.41
CA ALA A 432 15.91 0.38 -3.60
C ALA A 432 16.27 -1.10 -3.72
N LEU A 433 17.34 -1.46 -4.46
CA LEU A 433 17.80 -2.85 -4.57
C LEU A 433 18.39 -3.44 -3.29
N ARG A 434 18.75 -2.59 -2.30
CA ARG A 434 19.11 -3.07 -0.95
C ARG A 434 17.87 -3.47 -0.14
N ILE A 435 16.69 -2.94 -0.49
CA ILE A 435 15.42 -3.21 0.18
C ILE A 435 14.70 -4.39 -0.48
N HIS A 436 14.59 -4.34 -1.80
CA HIS A 436 13.98 -5.38 -2.61
C HIS A 436 15.01 -5.88 -3.63
N VAL A 437 15.66 -6.99 -3.31
CA VAL A 437 16.65 -7.59 -4.22
C VAL A 437 15.98 -7.95 -5.56
N ASN A 438 16.65 -7.65 -6.67
CA ASN A 438 16.17 -7.88 -8.04
C ASN A 438 14.82 -7.23 -8.36
N TRP A 439 14.46 -6.12 -7.71
CA TRP A 439 13.23 -5.40 -8.03
C TRP A 439 13.26 -4.87 -9.47
N GLY A 440 12.40 -5.40 -10.33
CA GLY A 440 12.38 -5.11 -11.77
C GLY A 440 12.48 -3.62 -12.11
N PRO A 441 11.67 -2.73 -11.48
CA PRO A 441 11.72 -1.30 -11.76
C PRO A 441 13.09 -0.64 -11.50
N ALA A 442 13.76 -0.98 -10.40
CA ALA A 442 15.07 -0.41 -10.06
C ALA A 442 16.20 -1.04 -10.90
N VAL A 443 16.10 -2.33 -11.20
CA VAL A 443 17.00 -3.03 -12.15
C VAL A 443 16.95 -2.34 -13.51
N GLN A 444 15.75 -2.14 -14.05
CA GLN A 444 15.55 -1.50 -15.35
C GLN A 444 16.10 -0.07 -15.34
N ALA A 445 15.81 0.71 -14.28
CA ALA A 445 16.28 2.09 -14.19
C ALA A 445 17.82 2.21 -14.19
N LEU A 446 18.55 1.24 -13.61
CA LEU A 446 20.02 1.19 -13.69
C LEU A 446 20.50 0.76 -15.09
N GLN A 447 19.82 -0.21 -15.71
CA GLN A 447 20.16 -0.70 -17.05
C GLN A 447 19.94 0.37 -18.12
N ASP A 448 18.89 1.18 -18.00
CA ASP A 448 18.62 2.32 -18.90
C ASP A 448 19.74 3.37 -18.83
N LEU A 449 20.46 3.45 -17.71
CA LEU A 449 21.66 4.28 -17.53
C LEU A 449 22.96 3.58 -17.96
N GLY A 450 22.87 2.36 -18.52
CA GLY A 450 24.03 1.56 -18.91
C GLY A 450 24.80 0.96 -17.74
N LEU A 451 24.19 0.88 -16.56
CA LEU A 451 24.80 0.36 -15.34
C LEU A 451 24.35 -1.06 -15.04
N GLN A 452 25.21 -1.79 -14.35
CA GLN A 452 24.85 -3.08 -13.77
C GLN A 452 24.13 -2.87 -12.42
N PRO A 453 23.03 -3.60 -12.16
CA PRO A 453 22.27 -3.55 -10.92
C PRO A 453 23.10 -3.77 -9.65
#